data_AF-A0A920RXM1-F1
#
_entry.id   AF-A0A920RXM1-F1
#
_cell.length_a   1.000
_cell.length_b   1.000
_cell.length_c   1.000
_cell.angle_alpha   90.00
_cell.angle_beta   90.00
_cell.angle_gamma   90.00
#
_symmetry.space_group_name_H-M   'P 1'
#
loop_
_entity.id
_entity.type
_entity.pdbx_description
1 polymer ?
#
loop_
_entity_poly.entity_id
_entity_poly.type
_entity_poly.pdbx_seq_one_letter_code
_entity_poly.pdbx_strand_id
1 'polypeptide(L)' 'MDEYKKIANVEKKIDENAPHEVILILDATTGQNVLNQVEEFNKIIPVTG' A
#
# COMPACT_ATOMS: atom_id res chain seq x y z
N MET A 1 -9.30 1.41 3.84
CA MET A 1 -7.90 1.48 4.31
C MET A 1 -7.56 0.40 5.32
N ASP A 2 -8.36 0.19 6.37
CA ASP A 2 -8.10 -0.87 7.37
C ASP A 2 -8.08 -2.31 6.81
N GLU A 3 -8.80 -2.54 5.71
CA GLU A 3 -8.82 -3.84 5.03
C GLU A 3 -7.46 -4.22 4.44
N TYR A 4 -6.73 -3.26 3.86
CA TYR A 4 -5.36 -3.49 3.37
C TYR A 4 -4.43 -3.85 4.53
N LYS A 5 -4.50 -3.10 5.62
CA LYS A 5 -3.72 -3.38 6.84
C LYS A 5 -4.00 -4.79 7.38
N LYS A 6 -5.26 -5.24 7.32
CA LYS A 6 -5.64 -6.61 7.68
C LYS A 6 -4.98 -7.64 6.77
N ILE A 7 -4.95 -7.42 5.45
CA ILE A 7 -4.29 -8.34 4.50
C ILE A 7 -2.80 -8.48 4.84
N ALA A 8 -2.07 -7.37 4.96
CA ALA A 8 -0.65 -7.41 5.31
C ALA A 8 -0.39 -8.09 6.67
N ASN A 9 -1.26 -7.86 7.66
CA ASN A 9 -1.16 -8.52 8.95
C ASN A 9 -1.45 -10.04 8.89
N VAL A 10 -2.27 -10.49 7.95
CA VAL A 10 -2.55 -11.93 7.76
C VAL A 10 -1.37 -12.59 7.04
N GLU A 11 -0.81 -11.96 6.01
CA GLU A 11 0.39 -12.47 5.33
C GLU A 11 1.58 -12.61 6.29
N LYS A 12 1.77 -11.62 7.17
CA LYS A 12 2.81 -11.64 8.21
C LYS A 12 2.72 -12.81 9.20
N LYS A 13 1.55 -13.46 9.31
CA LYS A 13 1.41 -14.67 10.14
C LYS A 13 2.01 -15.90 9.48
N ILE A 14 2.19 -15.87 8.16
CA ILE A 14 2.73 -16.97 7.37
C ILE A 14 4.22 -16.73 7.10
N ASP A 15 4.59 -15.48 6.77
CA ASP A 15 5.97 -15.05 6.54
C ASP A 15 6.19 -13.65 7.12
N GLU A 16 7.11 -13.53 8.09
CA GLU A 16 7.41 -12.27 8.75
C GLU A 16 7.94 -11.18 7.79
N ASN A 17 8.48 -11.58 6.64
CA ASN A 17 9.00 -10.67 5.61
C ASN A 17 7.95 -10.24 4.59
N ALA A 18 6.73 -10.80 4.63
CA ALA A 18 5.65 -10.43 3.71
C ALA A 18 4.92 -9.13 4.14
N PRO A 19 4.31 -8.39 3.20
CA PRO A 19 4.50 -8.49 1.75
C PRO A 19 5.89 -7.99 1.31
N HIS A 20 6.52 -8.69 0.36
CA HIS A 20 7.85 -8.35 -0.16
C HIS A 20 7.86 -7.08 -1.01
N GLU A 21 6.77 -6.86 -1.75
CA GLU A 21 6.56 -5.67 -2.58
C GLU A 21 5.11 -5.22 -2.49
N VAL A 22 4.90 -3.91 -2.53
CA VAL A 22 3.59 -3.27 -2.52
C VAL A 22 3.62 -2.23 -3.64
N ILE A 23 2.91 -2.54 -4.73
CA ILE A 23 2.87 -1.70 -5.93
C ILE A 23 1.56 -0.90 -5.94
N LEU A 24 1.66 0.42 -5.99
CA LEU A 24 0.51 1.30 -6.07
C LEU A 24 0.24 1.70 -7.53
N ILE A 25 -0.86 1.20 -8.09
CA ILE A 25 -1.28 1.55 -9.44
C ILE A 25 -2.00 2.90 -9.41
N LEU A 26 -1.47 3.86 -10.18
CA LEU A 26 -1.98 5.22 -10.26
C LEU A 26 -2.52 5.53 -11.64
N ASP A 27 -3.63 6.25 -11.68
CA ASP A 27 -4.17 6.80 -12.92
C ASP A 27 -3.41 8.09 -13.26
N ALA A 28 -2.84 8.18 -14.46
CA ALA A 28 -2.10 9.37 -14.89
C ALA A 28 -3.01 10.61 -15.08
N THR A 29 -4.32 10.43 -15.17
CA THR A 29 -5.29 11.51 -15.40
C THR A 29 -5.67 12.28 -14.14
N THR A 30 -5.41 11.75 -12.94
CA THR A 30 -5.77 12.38 -11.65
C THR A 30 -4.82 13.50 -11.21
N GLY A 31 -3.74 13.76 -11.94
CA GLY A 31 -2.85 14.91 -11.73
C GLY A 31 -2.26 14.96 -10.32
N GLN A 32 -2.41 16.10 -9.63
CA GLN A 32 -1.86 16.32 -8.28
C GLN A 32 -2.54 15.48 -7.18
N ASN A 33 -3.74 14.95 -7.41
CA ASN A 33 -4.46 14.14 -6.41
C ASN A 33 -3.76 12.80 -6.13
N VAL A 34 -2.90 12.35 -7.05
CA VAL A 34 -2.06 11.16 -6.89
C VAL A 34 -1.15 11.25 -5.68
N LEU A 35 -0.54 12.43 -5.43
CA LEU A 35 0.40 12.60 -4.33
C LEU A 35 -0.26 12.35 -2.96
N ASN A 36 -1.46 12.89 -2.78
CA ASN A 36 -2.24 12.67 -1.55
C ASN A 36 -2.61 11.20 -1.38
N GLN A 37 -2.97 10.51 -2.48
CA GLN A 37 -3.28 9.08 -2.46
C GLN A 37 -2.07 8.22 -2.06
N VAL A 38 -0.90 8.52 -2.61
CA VAL A 38 0.36 7.84 -2.29
C VAL A 38 0.72 8.06 -0.81
N GLU A 39 0.61 9.29 -0.31
CA GLU A 39 0.88 9.59 1.10
C GLU A 39 -0.08 8.85 2.04
N GLU A 40 -1.37 8.78 1.68
CA GLU A 40 -2.36 8.10 2.50
C GLU A 40 -2.16 6.58 2.52
N PHE A 41 -1.86 5.97 1.37
CA PHE A 41 -1.51 4.54 1.29
C PHE A 41 -0.25 4.21 2.08
N ASN A 42 0.80 5.02 1.95
CA ASN A 42 2.07 4.82 2.66
C ASN A 42 1.93 4.83 4.18
N LYS A 43 0.96 5.59 4.73
CA LYS A 43 0.67 5.59 6.18
C LYS A 43 0.12 4.26 6.69
N ILE A 44 -0.45 3.44 5.80
CA ILE A 44 -1.14 2.20 6.15
C ILE A 44 -0.25 1.00 5.85
N ILE A 45 0.31 0.96 4.64
CA ILE A 45 1.28 -0.04 4.19
C ILE A 45 2.34 0.70 3.38
N PRO A 46 3.64 0.53 3.70
CA PRO A 46 4.72 1.10 2.92
C PRO A 46 4.65 0.60 1.47
N VAL A 47 4.48 1.53 0.53
CA VAL A 47 4.52 1.28 -0.91
C VAL A 47 5.98 1.20 -1.33
N THR A 48 6.33 0.19 -2.10
CA THR A 48 7.69 -0.06 -2.59
C THR A 48 7.85 0.20 -4.08
N GLY A 49 6.73 0.33 -4.82
CA GLY A 49 6.72 0.56 -6.26
C GLY A 49 5.46 1.26 -6.77
#